data_AF-A0A3D2GYT9-F1
#
_entry.id   AF-A0A3D2GYT9-F1
#
_cell.length_a   1.000
_cell.length_b   1.000
_cell.length_c   1.000
_cell.angle_alpha   90.00
_cell.angle_beta   90.00
_cell.angle_gamma   90.00
#
_symmetry.space_group_name_H-M   'P 1'
#
loop_
_entity.id
_entity.type
_entity.pdbx_description
1 polymer ?
#
loop_
_entity_poly.entity_id
_entity_poly.type
_entity_poly.pdbx_seq_one_letter_code
_entity_poly.pdbx_strand_id
1 'polypeptide(L)'
;MIDLRRITRTFPAQERKSPPLPVLSDITLRIPPGQYAAMVGASGSGKSTLMNILGCLDRPTSGVYRLHGRDVSALPPDELAKVRGEEIGFVFQGFQLIPRLTAIENVMLPLILQGVS
;
A
#
# COMPACT_ATOMS: atom_id res chain seq x y z
N MET A 1 -7.21 -4.95 11.01
CA MET A 1 -8.26 -3.90 10.83
C MET A 1 -7.63 -2.74 10.09
N ILE A 2 -8.26 -2.24 9.05
CA ILE A 2 -7.84 -1.05 8.29
C ILE A 2 -8.75 0.12 8.71
N ASP A 3 -8.18 1.25 9.08
CA ASP A 3 -8.89 2.50 9.39
C ASP A 3 -8.18 3.68 8.72
N LEU A 4 -8.81 4.21 7.67
CA LEU A 4 -8.38 5.38 6.92
C LEU A 4 -9.22 6.59 7.34
N ARG A 5 -8.56 7.68 7.71
CA ARG A 5 -9.20 8.94 8.08
C ARG A 5 -8.65 10.08 7.25
N ARG A 6 -9.51 10.65 6.41
CA ARG A 6 -9.23 11.83 5.59
C ARG A 6 -7.96 11.71 4.75
N ILE A 7 -7.75 10.54 4.16
CA ILE A 7 -6.58 10.24 3.34
C ILE A 7 -6.61 11.08 2.09
N THR A 8 -5.54 11.85 1.87
CA THR A 8 -5.27 12.54 0.61
C THR A 8 -3.97 12.04 0.00
N ARG A 9 -3.86 12.16 -1.32
CA ARG A 9 -2.60 11.91 -2.03
C ARG A 9 -2.50 12.88 -3.19
N THR A 10 -1.47 13.71 -3.13
CA THR A 10 -1.07 14.63 -4.19
C THR A 10 0.35 14.29 -4.62
N PHE A 11 0.55 14.09 -5.91
CA PHE A 11 1.88 13.92 -6.47
C PHE A 11 2.50 15.29 -6.77
N PRO A 12 3.80 15.47 -6.49
CA PRO A 12 4.48 16.71 -6.80
C PRO A 12 4.48 16.95 -8.32
N ALA A 13 4.60 18.22 -8.70
CA ALA A 13 4.75 18.61 -10.09
C ALA A 13 5.99 17.94 -10.70
N GLN A 14 5.81 17.24 -11.83
CA GLN A 14 6.92 16.61 -12.55
C GLN A 14 7.75 17.63 -13.35
N GLU A 15 7.15 18.75 -13.74
CA GLU A 15 7.78 19.83 -14.49
C GLU A 15 7.60 21.17 -13.77
N ARG A 16 8.56 22.09 -13.94
CA ARG A 16 8.57 23.41 -13.26
C ARG A 16 7.30 24.25 -13.43
N LYS A 17 6.48 23.99 -14.45
CA LYS A 17 5.26 24.75 -14.76
C LYS A 17 3.96 23.99 -14.51
N SER A 18 4.02 22.73 -14.09
CA SER A 18 2.82 21.92 -13.89
C SER A 18 2.32 22.07 -12.45
N PRO A 19 1.00 22.16 -12.21
CA PRO A 19 0.48 22.11 -10.86
C PRO A 19 0.68 20.71 -10.25
N PRO A 20 0.76 20.58 -8.90
CA PRO A 20 0.67 19.29 -8.24
C PRO A 20 -0.61 18.55 -8.65
N LEU A 21 -0.53 17.22 -8.77
CA LEU A 21 -1.66 16.40 -9.22
C LEU A 21 -2.36 15.74 -8.01
N PRO A 22 -3.54 16.21 -7.59
CA PRO A 22 -4.34 15.52 -6.59
C PRO A 22 -4.93 14.24 -7.20
N VAL A 23 -4.70 13.10 -6.53
CA VAL A 23 -5.18 11.77 -6.98
C VAL A 23 -6.18 11.17 -5.99
N LEU A 24 -5.98 11.37 -4.68
CA LEU A 24 -6.96 10.97 -3.67
C LEU A 24 -7.43 12.19 -2.88
N SER A 25 -8.75 12.31 -2.72
CA SER A 25 -9.42 13.45 -2.09
C SER A 25 -10.28 12.97 -0.92
N ASP A 26 -9.78 13.18 0.30
CA ASP A 26 -10.50 12.97 1.58
C ASP A 26 -11.15 11.58 1.73
N ILE A 27 -10.37 10.52 1.51
CA ILE A 27 -10.87 9.14 1.64
C ILE A 27 -10.93 8.75 3.12
N THR A 28 -12.13 8.41 3.58
CA THR A 28 -12.38 7.85 4.92
C THR A 28 -13.07 6.51 4.77
N LEU A 29 -12.47 5.45 5.33
CA LEU A 29 -12.90 4.07 5.15
C LEU A 29 -12.45 3.22 6.34
N ARG A 30 -13.28 2.27 6.76
CA ARG A 30 -12.91 1.27 7.76
C ARG A 30 -13.23 -0.14 7.27
N ILE A 31 -12.24 -1.02 7.31
CA ILE A 31 -12.39 -2.44 6.97
C ILE A 31 -12.02 -3.28 8.23
N PRO A 32 -13.01 -3.88 8.89
CA PRO A 32 -12.79 -4.82 9.99
C PRO A 32 -11.96 -6.05 9.60
N PRO A 33 -11.32 -6.73 10.58
CA PRO A 33 -10.62 -7.99 10.33
C PRO A 33 -11.55 -9.05 9.73
N GLY A 34 -11.01 -9.90 8.84
CA GLY A 34 -11.76 -11.01 8.22
C GLY A 34 -12.78 -10.59 7.15
N GLN A 35 -12.88 -9.30 6.83
CA GLN A 35 -13.76 -8.86 5.74
C GLN A 35 -13.11 -9.01 4.37
N TYR A 36 -13.95 -9.38 3.41
CA TYR A 36 -13.63 -9.31 2.00
C TYR A 36 -14.24 -8.03 1.41
N ALA A 37 -13.41 -7.19 0.81
CA ALA A 37 -13.81 -5.92 0.22
C ALA A 37 -13.30 -5.81 -1.21
N ALA A 38 -14.09 -5.17 -2.07
CA ALA A 38 -13.73 -4.90 -3.46
C ALA A 38 -13.70 -3.40 -3.72
N MET A 39 -12.70 -2.94 -4.48
CA MET A 39 -12.57 -1.57 -4.93
C MET A 39 -12.73 -1.51 -6.44
N VAL A 40 -13.81 -0.87 -6.91
CA VAL A 40 -14.18 -0.80 -8.32
C VAL A 40 -14.25 0.66 -8.76
N GLY A 41 -13.88 0.94 -10.01
CA GLY A 41 -13.91 2.29 -10.57
C GLY A 41 -13.14 2.40 -11.88
N ALA A 42 -13.38 3.48 -12.63
CA ALA A 42 -12.75 3.72 -13.93
C ALA A 42 -11.22 3.81 -13.86
N SER A 43 -10.52 3.53 -14.96
CA SER A 43 -9.07 3.77 -15.02
C SER A 43 -8.74 5.23 -14.65
N GLY A 44 -7.67 5.44 -13.88
CA GLY A 44 -7.30 6.77 -13.38
C GLY A 44 -8.04 7.26 -12.13
N SER A 45 -9.04 6.54 -11.61
CA SER A 45 -9.81 6.96 -10.42
C SER A 45 -9.07 6.87 -9.07
N GLY A 46 -7.74 6.67 -9.07
CA GLY A 46 -6.93 6.59 -7.85
C GLY A 46 -6.88 5.22 -7.15
N LYS A 47 -7.52 4.17 -7.69
CA LYS A 47 -7.57 2.83 -7.05
C LYS A 47 -6.19 2.25 -6.74
N SER A 48 -5.31 2.21 -7.73
CA SER A 48 -3.94 1.68 -7.55
C SER A 48 -3.14 2.52 -6.56
N THR A 49 -3.36 3.85 -6.53
CA THR A 49 -2.76 4.75 -5.55
C THR A 49 -3.24 4.43 -4.13
N LEU A 50 -4.55 4.21 -3.95
CA LEU A 50 -5.11 3.81 -2.66
C LEU A 50 -4.62 2.42 -2.23
N MET A 51 -4.53 1.47 -3.17
CA MET A 51 -3.97 0.14 -2.92
C MET A 51 -2.49 0.20 -2.50
N ASN A 52 -1.68 1.09 -3.09
CA ASN A 52 -0.30 1.29 -2.69
C ASN A 52 -0.20 1.85 -1.25
N ILE A 53 -1.09 2.77 -0.87
CA ILE A 53 -1.14 3.29 0.51
C ILE A 53 -1.57 2.21 1.49
N LEU A 54 -2.63 1.44 1.18
CA LEU A 54 -3.08 0.31 2.00
C LEU A 54 -1.97 -0.72 2.18
N GLY A 55 -1.22 -0.98 1.11
CA GLY A 55 -0.05 -1.84 1.07
C GLY A 55 1.20 -1.27 1.75
N CYS A 56 1.16 -0.07 2.32
CA CYS A 56 2.34 0.59 2.88
C CYS A 56 3.50 0.73 1.87
N LEU A 57 3.23 0.74 0.57
CA LEU A 57 4.19 0.98 -0.52
C LEU A 57 4.33 2.48 -0.84
N ASP A 58 3.33 3.27 -0.47
CA ASP A 58 3.33 4.72 -0.59
C ASP A 58 2.74 5.33 0.69
N ARG A 59 2.96 6.62 0.91
CA ARG A 59 2.41 7.37 2.05
C ARG A 59 1.32 8.34 1.60
N PRO A 60 0.29 8.57 2.43
CA PRO A 60 -0.63 9.66 2.17
C PRO A 60 0.11 11.01 2.22
N THR A 61 -0.38 12.00 1.47
CA THR A 61 0.08 13.39 1.60
C THR A 61 -0.45 14.00 2.90
N SER A 62 -1.67 13.66 3.28
CA SER A 62 -2.24 13.99 4.59
C SER A 62 -3.32 12.96 4.98
N GLY A 63 -3.73 13.02 6.25
CA GLY A 63 -4.65 12.05 6.85
C GLY A 63 -3.92 10.97 7.63
N VAL A 64 -4.70 10.06 8.23
CA VAL A 64 -4.20 9.02 9.13
C VAL A 64 -4.62 7.66 8.61
N TYR A 65 -3.66 6.75 8.47
CA TYR A 65 -3.89 5.33 8.19
C TYR A 65 -3.46 4.54 9.42
N ARG A 66 -4.42 3.86 10.06
CA ARG A 66 -4.16 2.86 11.09
C ARG A 66 -4.34 1.45 10.55
N LEU A 67 -3.31 0.64 10.70
CA LEU A 67 -3.34 -0.80 10.44
C LEU A 67 -3.25 -1.53 11.78
N HIS A 68 -4.28 -2.30 12.10
CA HIS A 68 -4.42 -2.99 13.39
C HIS A 68 -4.29 -2.04 14.61
N GLY A 69 -4.73 -0.79 14.46
CA GLY A 69 -4.67 0.24 15.50
C GLY A 69 -3.33 1.01 15.56
N ARG A 70 -2.27 0.50 14.92
CA ARG A 70 -0.99 1.20 14.78
C ARG A 70 -1.10 2.24 13.67
N ASP A 71 -0.72 3.48 13.95
CA ASP A 71 -0.60 4.51 12.93
C ASP A 71 0.62 4.23 12.04
N VAL A 72 0.37 3.98 10.76
CA VAL A 72 1.40 3.70 9.75
C VAL A 72 1.65 4.87 8.82
N SER A 73 0.89 5.97 8.94
CA SER A 73 0.95 7.10 7.99
C SER A 73 2.29 7.85 8.00
N ALA A 74 2.95 7.88 9.16
CA ALA A 74 4.19 8.62 9.39
C ALA A 74 5.40 7.73 9.73
N LEU A 75 5.26 6.40 9.64
CA LEU A 75 6.35 5.48 9.99
C LEU A 75 7.53 5.61 9.04
N PRO A 76 8.79 5.53 9.53
CA PRO A 76 9.98 5.48 8.70
C PRO A 76 9.96 4.34 7.67
N PRO A 77 10.74 4.43 6.57
CA PRO A 77 10.71 3.42 5.50
C PRO A 77 10.99 1.99 5.98
N ASP A 78 11.93 1.83 6.92
CA ASP A 78 12.29 0.52 7.47
C ASP A 78 11.17 -0.08 8.32
N GLU A 79 10.46 0.75 9.08
CA GLU A 79 9.29 0.30 9.84
C GLU A 79 8.12 -0.06 8.92
N LEU A 80 7.91 0.68 7.84
CA LEU A 80 6.93 0.31 6.82
C LEU A 80 7.31 -1.02 6.15
N ALA A 81 8.60 -1.28 5.93
CA ALA A 81 9.06 -2.56 5.38
C ALA A 81 8.74 -3.74 6.31
N LYS A 82 8.94 -3.57 7.62
CA LYS A 82 8.54 -4.57 8.62
C LYS A 82 7.04 -4.83 8.61
N VAL A 83 6.24 -3.77 8.67
CA VAL A 83 4.78 -3.86 8.59
C VAL A 83 4.33 -4.58 7.32
N ARG A 84 4.94 -4.28 6.16
CA ARG A 84 4.64 -4.99 4.91
C ARG A 84 4.96 -6.48 5.00
N GLY A 85 6.11 -6.85 5.54
CA GLY A 85 6.50 -8.25 5.69
C GLY A 85 5.55 -9.02 6.60
N GLU A 86 5.18 -8.42 7.73
CA GLU A 86 4.44 -9.11 8.79
C GLU A 86 2.93 -9.15 8.53
N GLU A 87 2.35 -8.10 7.95
CA GLU A 87 0.89 -7.88 7.94
C GLU A 87 0.27 -7.88 6.53
N ILE A 88 1.07 -7.80 5.46
CA ILE A 88 0.57 -7.50 4.11
C ILE A 88 1.12 -8.47 3.05
N GLY A 89 0.22 -9.25 2.45
CA GLY A 89 0.50 -10.02 1.22
C GLY A 89 0.04 -9.29 -0.04
N PHE A 90 0.81 -9.39 -1.12
CA PHE A 90 0.44 -8.84 -2.43
C PHE A 90 0.27 -9.94 -3.47
N VAL A 91 -0.80 -9.82 -4.24
CA VAL A 91 -0.98 -10.52 -5.51
C VAL A 91 -1.36 -9.47 -6.53
N PHE A 92 -0.72 -9.50 -7.69
CA PHE A 92 -0.93 -8.51 -8.73
C PHE A 92 -1.49 -9.17 -9.98
N GLN A 93 -2.02 -8.35 -10.90
CA GLN A 93 -2.60 -8.82 -12.14
C GLN A 93 -1.56 -9.48 -13.07
N GLY A 94 -0.34 -8.97 -13.11
CA GLY A 94 0.79 -9.61 -13.77
C GLY A 94 1.61 -10.41 -12.77
N PHE A 95 2.09 -11.59 -13.15
CA PHE A 95 2.89 -12.42 -12.25
C PHE A 95 4.29 -11.80 -12.03
N GLN A 96 4.53 -11.09 -10.92
CA GLN A 96 5.89 -10.63 -10.55
C GLN A 96 6.73 -11.75 -9.93
N LEU A 97 6.82 -12.89 -10.63
CA LEU A 97 7.74 -13.96 -10.26
C LEU A 97 9.14 -13.62 -10.76
N ILE A 98 10.15 -14.01 -9.98
CA ILE A 98 11.55 -13.92 -10.40
C ILE A 98 11.83 -15.12 -11.31
N PRO A 99 12.10 -14.94 -12.62
CA PRO A 99 12.12 -16.04 -13.57
C PRO A 99 13.20 -17.11 -13.33
N ARG A 100 14.23 -16.76 -12.56
CA ARG A 100 15.35 -17.67 -12.22
C ARG A 100 15.11 -18.49 -10.96
N LEU A 101 14.00 -18.23 -10.26
CA LEU A 101 13.62 -18.95 -9.05
C LEU A 101 12.50 -19.94 -9.36
N THR A 102 12.54 -21.10 -8.73
CA THR A 102 11.45 -22.06 -8.66
C THR A 102 10.22 -21.45 -7.95
N ALA A 103 9.08 -22.12 -8.06
CA ALA A 103 7.86 -21.68 -7.38
C ALA A 103 8.05 -21.58 -5.85
N ILE A 104 8.70 -22.59 -5.25
CA ILE A 104 8.96 -22.59 -3.81
C ILE A 104 9.93 -21.46 -3.41
N GLU A 105 10.98 -21.20 -4.21
CA GLU A 105 11.93 -20.12 -3.93
C GLU A 105 11.26 -18.74 -4.00
N ASN A 106 10.34 -18.52 -4.94
CA ASN A 106 9.54 -17.28 -4.98
C ASN A 106 8.67 -17.10 -3.74
N VAL A 107 8.09 -18.19 -3.22
CA VAL A 107 7.26 -18.17 -1.99
C VAL A 107 8.11 -17.98 -0.73
N MET A 108 9.32 -18.54 -0.68
CA MET A 108 10.23 -18.42 0.45
C MET A 108 10.91 -17.06 0.54
N LEU A 109 11.12 -16.36 -0.59
CA LEU A 109 11.89 -15.12 -0.62
C LEU A 109 11.41 -14.05 0.40
N PRO A 110 10.11 -13.75 0.55
CA PRO A 110 9.64 -12.83 1.58
C PRO A 110 9.97 -13.28 3.02
N LEU A 111 9.95 -14.59 3.29
CA LEU A 111 10.27 -15.15 4.61
C LEU A 111 11.76 -14.99 4.95
N ILE A 112 12.62 -15.22 3.96
CA ILE A 112 14.07 -15.00 4.10
C ILE A 112 14.36 -13.53 4.43
N LEU A 113 13.67 -12.60 3.76
CA LEU A 113 13.82 -11.16 4.02
C LEU A 113 13.32 -10.74 5.41
N GLN A 114 12.47 -11.54 6.05
CA GLN A 114 12.01 -11.37 7.43
C GLN A 114 12.96 -12.03 8.45
N GLY A 115 14.01 -12.71 7.99
CA GLY A 115 14.91 -13.48 8.85
C GLY A 115 14.30 -14.78 9.36
N VAL A 116 13.24 -15.29 8.73
CA VAL A 116 12.66 -16.61 9.03
C VAL A 116 13.42 -17.64 8.20
N SER A 117 14.04 -18.62 8.88
CA SER A 117 14.81 -19.72 8.30
C SER A 117 14.09 -21.05 8.37
#